data_AF-A0A0Q4L013-F1
#
_entry.id   AF-A0A0Q4L013-F1
#
_cell.length_a   1.000
_cell.length_b   1.000
_cell.length_c   1.000
_cell.angle_alpha   90.00
_cell.angle_beta   90.00
_cell.angle_gamma   90.00
#
_symmetry.space_group_name_H-M   'P 1'
#
loop_
_entity.id
_entity.type
_entity.pdbx_description
1 polymer ?
#
loop_
_entity_poly.entity_id
_entity_poly.type
_entity_poly.pdbx_seq_one_letter_code
_entity_poly.pdbx_strand_id
1 'polypeptide(L)'
;MTLLQITTLLIPIAAASTVGLLTYFFAIKSKKFDLLYASKIPAFTEISSKLTKFKSSCFGKVAEYRGMDFSPYAYSGSTLAHLREIVEVVDANIIFLSKSNRNKIEQLLSQMGMACNLELRLAADKNDSADYSEVYQKLGHETEKLIELLYKDLNLK
;
A
#
# COMPACT_ATOMS: atom_id res chain seq x y z
N MET A 1 -56.59 -19.27 30.15
CA MET A 1 -55.79 -18.52 29.16
C MET A 1 -56.14 -19.03 27.79
N THR A 2 -56.65 -18.18 26.90
CA THR A 2 -56.92 -18.57 25.51
C THR A 2 -55.60 -18.66 24.75
N LEU A 3 -55.53 -19.51 23.72
CA LEU A 3 -54.34 -19.69 22.87
C LEU A 3 -53.78 -18.34 22.37
N LEU A 4 -54.69 -17.39 22.13
CA LEU A 4 -54.41 -16.03 21.67
C LEU A 4 -53.63 -15.19 22.69
N GLN A 5 -53.91 -15.35 23.99
CA GLN A 5 -53.20 -14.67 25.08
C GLN A 5 -51.79 -15.23 25.29
N ILE A 6 -51.59 -16.52 25.02
CA ILE A 6 -50.28 -17.18 25.12
C ILE A 6 -49.39 -16.71 23.97
N THR A 7 -49.94 -16.63 22.74
CA THR A 7 -49.20 -16.14 21.57
C THR A 7 -48.83 -14.67 21.68
N THR A 8 -49.70 -13.80 22.19
CA THR A 8 -49.38 -12.36 22.35
C THR A 8 -48.31 -12.10 23.40
N LEU A 9 -48.09 -13.03 24.34
CA LEU A 9 -47.06 -12.93 25.36
C LEU A 9 -45.70 -13.51 24.88
N LEU A 10 -45.74 -14.57 24.08
CA LEU A 10 -44.53 -15.22 23.52
C LEU A 10 -43.91 -14.46 22.34
N ILE A 11 -44.71 -13.83 21.48
CA ILE A 11 -44.22 -13.07 20.31
C ILE A 11 -43.21 -11.96 20.69
N PRO A 12 -43.49 -11.06 21.65
CA PRO A 12 -42.53 -10.01 22.01
C PRO A 12 -41.25 -10.57 22.64
N ILE A 13 -41.32 -11.70 23.36
CA ILE A 13 -40.15 -12.37 23.93
C ILE A 13 -39.28 -12.98 22.83
N ALA A 14 -39.90 -13.66 21.87
CA ALA A 14 -39.20 -14.21 20.71
C ALA A 14 -38.59 -13.11 19.84
N ALA A 15 -39.32 -12.02 19.61
CA ALA A 15 -38.82 -10.86 18.87
C ALA A 15 -37.62 -10.20 19.57
N ALA A 16 -37.72 -9.93 20.87
CA ALA A 16 -36.62 -9.36 21.65
C ALA A 16 -35.38 -10.26 21.66
N SER A 17 -35.57 -11.57 21.78
CA SER A 17 -34.47 -12.54 21.74
C SER A 17 -33.79 -12.57 20.38
N THR A 18 -34.57 -12.52 19.30
CA THR A 18 -34.05 -12.52 17.92
C THR A 18 -33.28 -11.24 17.62
N VAL A 19 -33.82 -10.09 18.03
CA VAL A 19 -33.14 -8.79 17.90
C VAL A 19 -31.84 -8.78 18.71
N GLY A 20 -31.86 -9.24 19.97
CA GLY A 20 -30.66 -9.32 20.80
C GLY A 20 -29.55 -10.19 20.18
N LEU A 21 -29.92 -11.35 19.62
CA LEU A 21 -28.98 -12.21 18.90
C LEU A 21 -28.43 -11.52 17.65
N LEU A 22 -29.28 -10.92 16.82
CA LEU A 22 -28.85 -10.17 15.63
C LEU A 22 -27.88 -9.04 15.99
N THR A 23 -28.23 -8.21 16.98
CA THR A 23 -27.38 -7.11 17.45
C THR A 23 -26.04 -7.62 17.96
N TYR A 24 -26.01 -8.72 18.71
CA TYR A 24 -24.76 -9.32 19.20
C TYR A 24 -23.87 -9.80 18.04
N PHE A 25 -24.44 -10.54 17.08
CA PHE A 25 -23.70 -11.00 15.90
C PHE A 25 -23.17 -9.83 15.05
N PHE A 26 -23.98 -8.79 14.84
CA PHE A 26 -23.54 -7.61 14.11
C PHE A 26 -22.48 -6.81 14.88
N ALA A 27 -22.61 -6.67 16.20
CA ALA A 27 -21.62 -5.96 17.02
C ALA A 27 -20.26 -6.66 17.02
N ILE A 28 -20.22 -7.99 17.14
CA ILE A 28 -18.97 -8.76 17.04
C ILE A 28 -18.35 -8.61 15.64
N LYS A 29 -19.17 -8.75 14.60
CA LYS A 29 -18.71 -8.61 13.22
C LYS A 29 -18.13 -7.21 12.99
N SER A 30 -18.83 -6.16 13.40
CA SER A 30 -18.36 -4.77 13.33
C SER A 30 -17.03 -4.59 14.05
N LYS A 31 -16.94 -5.01 15.31
CA LYS A 31 -15.71 -4.88 16.11
C LYS A 31 -14.51 -5.61 15.48
N LYS A 32 -14.74 -6.78 14.85
CA LYS A 32 -13.70 -7.51 14.13
C LYS A 32 -13.25 -6.75 12.88
N PHE A 33 -14.17 -6.14 12.14
CA PHE A 33 -13.83 -5.28 11.00
C PHE A 33 -13.05 -4.04 11.46
N ASP A 34 -13.50 -3.37 12.52
CA ASP A 34 -12.84 -2.17 13.05
C ASP A 34 -11.39 -2.47 13.48
N LEU A 35 -11.17 -3.60 14.17
CA LEU A 35 -9.83 -4.02 14.59
C LEU A 35 -8.92 -4.36 13.39
N LEU A 36 -9.49 -4.98 12.35
CA LEU A 36 -8.76 -5.26 11.11
C LEU A 36 -8.39 -3.97 10.37
N TYR A 37 -9.31 -3.00 10.28
CA TYR A 37 -9.05 -1.70 9.66
C TYR A 37 -8.02 -0.88 10.46
N ALA A 38 -8.08 -0.93 11.79
CA ALA A 38 -7.10 -0.29 12.67
C ALA A 38 -5.67 -0.79 12.45
N SER A 39 -5.51 -2.07 12.05
CA SER A 39 -4.19 -2.65 11.72
C SER A 39 -3.81 -2.45 10.25
N LYS A 40 -4.80 -2.42 9.36
CA LYS A 40 -4.59 -2.25 7.91
C LYS A 40 -4.11 -0.84 7.57
N ILE A 41 -4.66 0.21 8.17
CA ILE A 41 -4.29 1.60 7.84
C ILE A 41 -2.80 1.88 8.12
N PRO A 42 -2.24 1.52 9.30
CA PRO A 42 -0.82 1.70 9.57
C PRO A 42 0.07 0.94 8.57
N ALA A 43 -0.27 -0.32 8.28
CA ALA A 43 0.47 -1.15 7.32
C ALA A 43 0.56 -0.50 5.93
N PHE A 44 -0.57 0.02 5.43
CA PHE A 44 -0.59 0.71 4.14
C PHE A 44 0.15 2.04 4.18
N THR A 45 0.10 2.76 5.30
CA THR A 45 0.80 4.04 5.49
C THR A 45 2.31 3.84 5.51
N GLU A 46 2.78 2.75 6.11
CA GLU A 46 4.19 2.40 6.15
C GLU A 46 4.71 2.06 4.74
N ILE A 47 3.99 1.20 4.00
CA ILE A 47 4.33 0.85 2.62
C ILE A 47 4.29 2.10 1.73
N SER A 48 3.22 2.90 1.80
CA SER A 48 3.08 4.09 0.96
C SER A 48 4.14 5.15 1.26
N SER A 49 4.59 5.27 2.52
CA SER A 49 5.68 6.15 2.90
C SER A 49 6.99 5.77 2.20
N LYS A 50 7.35 4.47 2.21
CA LYS A 50 8.55 3.98 1.53
C LYS A 50 8.48 4.14 0.01
N LEU A 51 7.34 3.80 -0.59
CA LEU A 51 7.10 4.01 -2.03
C LEU A 51 7.17 5.51 -2.40
N THR A 52 6.65 6.40 -1.55
CA THR A 52 6.70 7.85 -1.80
C THR A 52 8.13 8.37 -1.77
N LYS A 53 8.97 7.89 -0.83
CA LYS A 53 10.40 8.23 -0.80
C LYS A 53 11.12 7.76 -2.06
N PHE A 54 10.85 6.53 -2.50
CA PHE A 54 11.42 6.01 -3.73
C PHE A 54 10.97 6.82 -4.97
N LYS A 55 9.69 7.18 -5.07
CA LYS A 55 9.16 8.07 -6.11
C LYS A 55 9.90 9.40 -6.15
N SER A 56 10.05 10.05 -4.99
CA SER A 56 10.79 11.31 -4.87
C SER A 56 12.25 11.16 -5.28
N SER A 57 12.92 10.05 -4.90
CA SER A 57 14.29 9.79 -5.33
C SER A 57 14.40 9.61 -6.85
N CYS A 58 13.46 8.90 -7.47
CA CYS A 58 13.39 8.76 -8.94
C CYS A 58 13.26 10.12 -9.63
N PHE A 59 12.33 10.96 -9.19
CA PHE A 59 12.17 12.30 -9.78
C PHE A 59 13.34 13.24 -9.46
N GLY A 60 14.00 13.08 -8.32
CA GLY A 60 15.25 13.75 -8.00
C GLY A 60 16.36 13.40 -8.98
N LYS A 61 16.52 12.12 -9.32
CA LYS A 61 17.48 11.70 -10.37
C LYS A 61 17.14 12.23 -11.74
N VAL A 62 15.86 12.22 -12.13
CA VAL A 62 15.42 12.83 -13.40
C VAL A 62 15.80 14.31 -13.45
N ALA A 63 15.63 15.02 -12.34
CA ALA A 63 16.05 16.42 -12.24
C ALA A 63 17.57 16.59 -12.37
N GLU A 64 18.36 15.72 -11.74
CA GLU A 64 19.81 15.71 -11.84
C GLU A 64 20.27 15.51 -13.30
N TYR A 65 19.75 14.49 -13.99
CA TYR A 65 20.05 14.24 -15.41
C TYR A 65 19.68 15.43 -16.32
N ARG A 66 18.61 16.15 -15.98
CA ARG A 66 18.14 17.31 -16.74
C ARG A 66 18.77 18.65 -16.33
N GLY A 67 19.68 18.65 -15.34
CA GLY A 67 20.29 19.88 -14.82
C GLY A 67 19.29 20.83 -14.15
N MET A 68 18.26 20.30 -13.50
CA MET A 68 17.24 21.10 -12.80
C MET A 68 17.62 21.33 -11.34
N ASP A 69 18.43 22.37 -11.08
CA ASP A 69 18.99 22.68 -9.75
C ASP A 69 17.95 23.01 -8.67
N PHE A 70 16.75 23.44 -9.06
CA PHE A 70 15.67 23.84 -8.14
C PHE A 70 14.51 22.83 -8.08
N SER A 71 14.77 21.56 -8.37
CA SER A 71 13.76 20.51 -8.24
C SER A 71 13.26 20.41 -6.79
N PRO A 72 11.93 20.33 -6.55
CA PRO A 72 11.38 20.10 -5.23
C PRO A 72 11.65 18.68 -4.72
N TYR A 73 12.15 17.80 -5.58
CA TYR A 73 12.47 16.41 -5.26
C TYR A 73 13.95 16.28 -4.90
N ALA A 74 14.23 16.00 -3.63
CA ALA A 74 15.57 15.71 -3.17
C ALA A 74 15.99 14.29 -3.58
N TYR A 75 17.15 14.16 -4.22
CA TYR A 75 17.80 12.88 -4.36
C TYR A 75 18.17 12.36 -2.96
N SER A 76 17.68 11.17 -2.61
CA SER A 76 18.03 10.53 -1.34
C SER A 76 18.29 9.05 -1.59
N GLY A 77 19.53 8.61 -1.38
CA GLY A 77 19.92 7.20 -1.40
C GLY A 77 19.91 6.52 -2.77
N SER A 78 20.58 5.37 -2.84
CA SER A 78 20.61 4.49 -4.02
C SER A 78 19.30 3.74 -4.20
N THR A 79 19.04 3.26 -5.42
CA THR A 79 17.86 2.40 -5.69
C THR A 79 17.91 1.14 -4.83
N LEU A 80 19.11 0.62 -4.54
CA LEU A 80 19.29 -0.54 -3.67
C LEU A 80 18.84 -0.27 -2.22
N ALA A 81 19.09 0.94 -1.69
CA ALA A 81 18.64 1.30 -0.36
C ALA A 81 17.10 1.31 -0.28
N HIS A 82 16.45 1.96 -1.25
CA HIS A 82 14.99 1.96 -1.37
C HIS A 82 14.42 0.55 -1.56
N LEU A 83 15.06 -0.28 -2.38
CA LEU A 83 14.65 -1.66 -2.62
C LEU A 83 14.57 -2.44 -1.32
N ARG A 84 15.62 -2.36 -0.49
CA ARG A 84 15.66 -3.04 0.81
C ARG A 84 14.57 -2.54 1.75
N GLU A 85 14.42 -1.22 1.86
CA GLU A 85 13.39 -0.62 2.73
C GLU A 85 11.97 -1.01 2.31
N ILE A 86 11.70 -1.09 1.01
CA ILE A 86 10.38 -1.49 0.50
C ILE A 86 10.15 -2.98 0.76
N VAL A 87 11.12 -3.85 0.48
CA VAL A 87 11.00 -5.29 0.74
C VAL A 87 10.71 -5.57 2.20
N GLU A 88 11.48 -4.97 3.11
CA GLU A 88 11.31 -5.16 4.56
C GLU A 88 9.90 -4.79 5.03
N VAL A 89 9.41 -3.62 4.62
CA VAL A 89 8.08 -3.14 5.01
C VAL A 89 6.97 -3.94 4.34
N VAL A 90 7.16 -4.40 3.11
CA VAL A 90 6.17 -5.25 2.39
C VAL A 90 6.07 -6.62 3.05
N ASP A 91 7.19 -7.25 3.38
CA ASP A 91 7.20 -8.57 4.02
C ASP A 91 6.55 -8.52 5.41
N ALA A 92 6.84 -7.48 6.19
CA ALA A 92 6.22 -7.26 7.50
C ALA A 92 4.69 -7.09 7.41
N ASN A 93 4.19 -6.51 6.30
CA ASN A 93 2.80 -6.12 6.14
C ASN A 93 2.04 -6.94 5.08
N ILE A 94 2.63 -8.03 4.57
CA ILE A 94 2.12 -8.75 3.39
C ILE A 94 0.70 -9.27 3.59
N ILE A 95 0.36 -9.67 4.82
CA ILE A 95 -0.96 -10.21 5.18
C ILE A 95 -2.10 -9.24 4.90
N PHE A 96 -1.83 -7.93 4.93
CA PHE A 96 -2.83 -6.88 4.70
C PHE A 96 -3.02 -6.51 3.22
N LEU A 97 -2.14 -6.99 2.35
CA LEU A 97 -2.16 -6.70 0.92
C LEU A 97 -2.98 -7.73 0.14
N SER A 98 -3.76 -7.25 -0.83
CA SER A 98 -4.43 -8.09 -1.81
C SER A 98 -3.43 -8.78 -2.74
N LYS A 99 -3.77 -9.95 -3.28
CA LYS A 99 -2.92 -10.68 -4.25
C LYS A 99 -2.56 -9.81 -5.46
N SER A 100 -3.50 -8.99 -5.92
CA SER A 100 -3.28 -8.03 -7.02
C SER A 100 -2.17 -7.03 -6.67
N ASN A 101 -2.20 -6.43 -5.48
CA ASN A 101 -1.18 -5.47 -5.07
C ASN A 101 0.18 -6.12 -4.85
N ARG A 102 0.22 -7.33 -4.27
CA ARG A 102 1.47 -8.10 -4.11
C ARG A 102 2.16 -8.31 -5.45
N ASN A 103 1.42 -8.78 -6.46
CA ASN A 103 1.96 -8.98 -7.80
C ASN A 103 2.52 -7.68 -8.41
N LYS A 104 1.85 -6.54 -8.21
CA LYS A 104 2.32 -5.24 -8.71
C LYS A 104 3.55 -4.74 -7.96
N ILE A 105 3.63 -4.98 -6.65
CA ILE A 105 4.82 -4.69 -5.86
C ILE A 105 5.98 -5.54 -6.37
N GLU A 106 5.80 -6.85 -6.55
CA GLU A 106 6.85 -7.73 -7.09
C GLU A 106 7.35 -7.28 -8.47
N GLN A 107 6.44 -6.85 -9.34
CA GLN A 107 6.79 -6.25 -10.63
C GLN A 107 7.65 -4.99 -10.46
N LEU A 108 7.27 -4.08 -9.56
CA LEU A 108 8.06 -2.88 -9.27
C LEU A 108 9.44 -3.24 -8.69
N LEU A 109 9.50 -4.17 -7.74
CA LEU A 109 10.76 -4.64 -7.15
C LEU A 109 11.70 -5.26 -8.19
N SER A 110 11.14 -6.01 -9.15
CA SER A 110 11.93 -6.54 -10.27
C SER A 110 12.50 -5.42 -11.15
N GLN A 111 11.72 -4.37 -11.44
CA GLN A 111 12.19 -3.23 -12.22
C GLN A 111 13.25 -2.41 -11.46
N MET A 112 13.08 -2.26 -10.14
CA MET A 112 14.08 -1.66 -9.26
C MET A 112 15.40 -2.45 -9.28
N GLY A 113 15.34 -3.79 -9.33
CA GLY A 113 16.53 -4.62 -9.50
C GLY A 113 17.30 -4.32 -10.79
N MET A 114 16.59 -4.06 -11.90
CA MET A 114 17.23 -3.63 -13.14
C MET A 114 17.89 -2.25 -12.99
N ALA A 115 17.24 -1.31 -12.31
CA ALA A 115 17.81 0.00 -12.01
C ALA A 115 19.03 -0.08 -11.08
N CYS A 116 19.07 -1.01 -10.12
CA CYS A 116 20.26 -1.27 -9.31
C CYS A 116 21.45 -1.71 -10.19
N ASN A 117 21.22 -2.61 -11.15
CA ASN A 117 22.28 -3.04 -12.08
C ASN A 117 22.76 -1.88 -12.96
N LEU A 118 21.86 -0.98 -13.35
CA LEU A 118 22.20 0.24 -14.08
C LEU A 118 23.05 1.20 -13.24
N GLU A 119 22.71 1.41 -11.97
CA GLU A 119 23.54 2.18 -11.03
C GLU A 119 24.94 1.57 -10.86
N LEU A 120 25.03 0.24 -10.75
CA LEU A 120 26.31 -0.46 -10.64
C LEU A 120 27.17 -0.30 -11.90
N ARG A 121 26.54 -0.38 -13.09
CA ARG A 121 27.24 -0.15 -14.36
C ARG A 121 27.77 1.28 -14.45
N LEU A 122 26.96 2.28 -14.10
CA LEU A 122 27.38 3.69 -14.06
C LEU A 122 28.53 3.93 -13.08
N ALA A 123 28.53 3.23 -11.94
CA ALA A 123 29.62 3.32 -10.97
C ALA A 123 30.91 2.65 -11.47
N ALA A 124 30.80 1.63 -12.33
CA ALA A 124 31.94 0.88 -12.87
C ALA A 124 32.56 1.54 -14.11
N ASP A 125 31.75 2.16 -14.98
CA ASP A 125 32.20 2.83 -16.20
C ASP A 125 32.02 4.35 -16.12
N LYS A 126 33.10 5.04 -15.76
CA LYS A 126 33.12 6.51 -15.59
C LYS A 126 32.96 7.29 -16.90
N ASN A 127 33.00 6.62 -18.05
CA ASN A 127 32.83 7.25 -19.36
C ASN A 127 31.39 7.10 -19.90
N ASP A 128 30.49 6.43 -19.17
CA ASP A 128 29.09 6.29 -19.57
C ASP A 128 28.35 7.63 -19.36
N SER A 129 28.16 8.37 -20.46
CA SER A 129 27.41 9.63 -20.50
C SER A 129 25.95 9.44 -20.91
N ALA A 130 25.45 8.20 -20.91
CA ALA A 130 24.07 7.94 -21.31
C ALA A 130 23.08 8.55 -20.31
N ASP A 131 22.03 9.19 -20.85
CA ASP A 131 20.91 9.70 -20.08
C ASP A 131 19.94 8.54 -19.75
N TYR A 132 19.81 8.23 -18.46
CA TYR A 132 18.89 7.21 -17.97
C TYR A 132 17.64 7.82 -17.30
N SER A 133 17.38 9.11 -17.51
CA SER A 133 16.24 9.83 -16.92
C SER A 133 14.90 9.16 -17.26
N GLU A 134 14.72 8.62 -18.47
CA GLU A 134 13.50 7.90 -18.84
C GLU A 134 13.24 6.66 -17.97
N VAL A 135 14.29 5.94 -17.58
CA VAL A 135 14.18 4.76 -16.71
C VAL A 135 13.65 5.16 -15.34
N TYR A 136 14.24 6.20 -14.74
CA TYR A 136 13.81 6.71 -13.44
C TYR A 136 12.43 7.38 -13.51
N GLN A 137 12.12 8.09 -14.60
CA GLN A 137 10.80 8.68 -14.81
C GLN A 137 9.71 7.60 -14.88
N LYS A 138 9.96 6.52 -15.63
CA LYS A 138 9.04 5.38 -15.70
C LYS A 138 8.84 4.73 -14.33
N LEU A 139 9.92 4.48 -13.58
CA LEU A 139 9.84 3.91 -12.23
C LEU A 139 9.07 4.80 -11.26
N GLY A 140 9.28 6.12 -11.32
CA GLY A 140 8.52 7.08 -10.52
C GLY A 140 7.02 7.03 -10.80
N HIS A 141 6.62 6.97 -12.07
CA HIS A 141 5.21 6.86 -12.46
C HIS A 141 4.59 5.50 -12.12
N GLU A 142 5.31 4.38 -12.27
CA GLU A 142 4.81 3.07 -11.85
C GLU A 142 4.63 3.00 -10.32
N THR A 143 5.53 3.62 -9.57
CA THR A 143 5.41 3.76 -8.11
C THR A 143 4.19 4.58 -7.73
N GLU A 144 3.92 5.69 -8.43
CA GLU A 144 2.73 6.51 -8.23
C GLU A 144 1.42 5.75 -8.46
N LYS A 145 1.33 5.03 -9.59
CA LYS A 145 0.18 4.17 -9.89
C LYS A 145 -0.03 3.12 -8.81
N LEU A 146 1.04 2.52 -8.30
CA LEU A 146 0.96 1.53 -7.23
C LEU A 146 0.43 2.15 -5.94
N ILE A 147 0.90 3.34 -5.56
CA ILE A 147 0.39 4.07 -4.39
C ILE A 147 -1.12 4.32 -4.54
N GLU A 148 -1.58 4.80 -5.69
CA GLU A 148 -3.02 5.02 -5.94
C GLU A 148 -3.84 3.74 -5.82
N LEU A 149 -3.31 2.61 -6.29
CA LEU A 149 -3.97 1.31 -6.17
C LEU A 149 -4.05 0.83 -4.72
N LEU A 150 -2.98 1.02 -3.95
CA LEU A 150 -2.97 0.73 -2.51
C LEU A 150 -4.05 1.55 -1.78
N TYR A 151 -4.21 2.84 -2.12
CA TYR A 151 -5.28 3.68 -1.56
C TYR A 151 -6.68 3.24 -1.98
N LYS A 152 -6.87 2.83 -3.24
CA LYS A 152 -8.17 2.29 -3.70
C LYS A 152 -8.55 1.03 -2.93
N ASP A 153 -7.60 0.16 -2.62
CA ASP A 153 -7.81 -1.08 -1.85
C ASP A 153 -8.11 -0.84 -0.35
N LEU A 154 -7.89 0.37 0.16
CA LEU A 154 -8.31 0.77 1.50
C LEU A 154 -9.81 1.13 1.56
N ASN A 155 -10.52 1.21 0.42
CA ASN A 155 -11.92 1.65 0.35
C ASN A 155 -12.18 2.99 1.06
N LEU A 156 -11.17 3.88 1.12
CA LEU A 156 -11.34 5.26 1.56
C LEU A 156 -12.03 6.02 0.42
N LYS A 157 -13.36 5.97 0.38
CA LYS A 157 -14.23 6.81 -0.44
C LYS A 157 -15.19 7.55 0.45
#